data_AF-A0A7C3CEW5-F1
#
_entry.id   AF-A0A7C3CEW5-F1
#
_cell.length_a   1.000
_cell.length_b   1.000
_cell.length_c   1.000
_cell.angle_alpha   90.00
_cell.angle_beta   90.00
_cell.angle_gamma   90.00
#
_symmetry.space_group_name_H-M   'P 1'
#
loop_
_entity.id
_entity.type
_entity.pdbx_description
1 polymer ?
#
loop_
_entity_poly.entity_id
_entity_poly.type
_entity_poly.pdbx_seq_one_letter_code
_entity_poly.pdbx_strand_id
1 'polypeptide(L)' 'MKTGRKWLDARKAWYLPGQTTPMDYGFGAIEEKREGAVDYEEMKKQVIARGLSSRCENHDLLGPDDPAAQR' A
#
# COMPACT_ATOMS: atom_id res chain seq x y z
N MET A 1 13.77 -12.89 13.32
CA MET A 1 13.98 -11.80 14.32
C MET A 1 13.16 -10.58 13.90
N LYS A 2 12.13 -10.20 14.67
CA LYS A 2 11.37 -8.96 14.45
C LYS A 2 11.84 -7.92 15.47
N THR A 3 12.72 -7.00 15.06
CA THR A 3 13.09 -5.85 15.89
C THR A 3 12.16 -4.67 15.61
N GLY A 4 10.88 -4.82 15.95
CA GLY A 4 9.94 -3.70 16.03
C GLY A 4 10.20 -2.90 17.31
N ARG A 5 11.38 -2.26 17.42
CA ARG A 5 11.78 -1.53 18.63
C ARG A 5 11.21 -0.12 18.71
N LYS A 6 10.66 0.39 17.60
CA LYS A 6 10.20 1.77 17.47
C LYS A 6 8.98 1.83 16.56
N TRP A 7 7.93 2.46 17.06
CA TRP A 7 6.76 2.83 16.26
C TRP A 7 7.11 4.07 15.44
N LEU A 8 6.72 4.08 14.16
CA LEU A 8 6.88 5.23 13.29
C LEU A 8 5.63 6.10 13.35
N ASP A 9 5.81 7.41 13.38
CA ASP A 9 4.74 8.36 13.09
C ASP A 9 4.47 8.33 11.58
N ALA A 10 3.36 7.72 11.17
CA ALA A 10 3.00 7.54 9.77
C ALA A 10 2.99 8.86 8.98
N ARG A 11 2.59 9.98 9.61
CA ARG A 11 2.52 11.28 8.91
C ARG A 11 3.88 11.92 8.68
N LYS A 12 4.91 11.46 9.40
CA LYS A 12 6.30 11.94 9.29
C LYS A 12 7.22 10.92 8.61
N ALA A 13 6.71 9.73 8.33
CA ALA A 13 7.45 8.68 7.67
C ALA A 13 7.59 8.95 6.17
N TRP A 14 8.59 8.30 5.58
CA TRP A 14 8.75 8.21 4.13
C TRP A 14 8.23 6.87 3.64
N TYR A 15 7.69 6.86 2.43
CA TYR A 15 7.04 5.71 1.85
C TYR A 15 7.74 5.27 0.57
N LEU A 16 8.23 4.04 0.56
CA LEU A 16 8.81 3.43 -0.63
C LEU A 16 7.71 2.73 -1.44
N PRO A 17 7.55 3.05 -2.73
CA PRO A 17 6.67 2.31 -3.63
C PRO A 17 7.27 0.93 -3.98
N GLY A 18 6.42 0.00 -4.42
CA GLY A 18 6.82 -1.35 -4.84
C GLY A 18 7.01 -2.34 -3.70
N GLN A 19 6.67 -1.96 -2.47
CA GLN A 19 6.85 -2.82 -1.30
C GLN A 19 5.62 -3.70 -1.05
N THR A 20 5.83 -5.00 -0.93
CA THR A 20 4.79 -5.92 -0.44
C THR A 20 4.61 -5.71 1.05
N THR A 21 3.44 -5.20 1.45
CA THR A 21 3.07 -5.03 2.85
C THR A 21 1.78 -5.77 3.17
N PRO A 22 1.52 -6.09 4.45
CA PRO A 22 0.28 -6.78 4.84
C PRO A 22 -1.01 -6.04 4.43
N MET A 23 -0.94 -4.72 4.26
CA MET A 23 -2.07 -3.90 3.79
C MET A 23 -2.22 -3.90 2.26
N ASP A 24 -1.25 -4.47 1.53
CA ASP A 24 -1.25 -4.71 0.08
C ASP A 24 -1.46 -3.48 -0.83
N TYR A 25 -1.18 -2.28 -0.31
CA TYR A 25 -1.22 -1.04 -1.10
C TYR A 25 0.08 -0.76 -1.89
N GLY A 26 1.09 -1.62 -1.75
CA GLY A 26 2.37 -1.46 -2.47
C GLY A 26 3.33 -0.44 -1.86
N PHE A 27 3.09 0.03 -0.64
CA PHE A 27 3.94 1.02 0.04
C PHE A 27 4.47 0.51 1.38
N GLY A 28 5.77 0.74 1.62
CA GLY A 28 6.44 0.43 2.89
C GLY A 28 6.91 1.70 3.58
N ALA A 29 6.56 1.86 4.86
CA ALA A 29 6.95 3.01 5.68
C ALA A 29 8.37 2.86 6.26
N ILE A 30 9.17 3.91 6.17
CA ILE A 30 10.54 4.00 6.72
C ILE A 30 10.75 5.34 7.41
N GLU A 31 11.65 5.38 8.40
CA GLU A 31 11.98 6.62 9.14
C GLU A 31 12.80 7.60 8.29
N GLU A 32 13.77 7.09 7.54
CA GLU A 32 14.73 7.90 6.79
C GLU A 32 14.33 8.03 5.33
N LYS A 33 14.50 9.23 4.75
CA LYS A 33 14.27 9.44 3.32
C LYS A 33 15.28 8.63 2.51
N ARG A 34 14.77 7.82 1.59
CA ARG A 34 15.57 7.11 0.59
C ARG A 34 15.21 7.58 -0.81
N GLU A 35 16.06 7.24 -1.77
CA GLU A 35 15.79 7.51 -3.17
C GLU A 35 14.46 6.85 -3.60
N GLY A 36 13.64 7.60 -4.33
CA GLY A 36 12.31 7.15 -4.76
C GLY A 36 11.25 7.11 -3.65
N ALA A 37 11.58 7.47 -2.41
CA ALA A 37 10.59 7.56 -1.34
C ALA A 37 9.76 8.85 -1.44
N VAL A 38 8.45 8.72 -1.19
CA VAL A 38 7.50 9.83 -1.16
C VAL A 38 7.04 10.13 0.26
N ASP A 39 6.51 11.33 0.50
CA ASP A 39 5.93 11.68 1.79
C ASP A 39 4.53 11.07 1.99
N TYR A 40 3.96 11.25 3.18
CA TYR A 40 2.64 10.73 3.53
C TYR A 40 1.52 11.27 2.63
N GLU A 41 1.54 12.54 2.26
CA GLU A 41 0.45 13.15 1.48
C GLU A 41 0.46 12.63 0.04
N GLU A 42 1.64 12.46 -0.55
CA GLU A 42 1.79 11.89 -1.87
C GLU A 42 1.43 10.40 -1.89
N MET A 43 1.91 9.62 -0.91
CA MET A 43 1.51 8.22 -0.75
C MET A 43 -0.01 8.08 -0.62
N LYS A 44 -0.65 8.91 0.21
CA LYS A 44 -2.10 8.87 0.41
C LYS A 44 -2.86 9.11 -0.88
N LYS A 45 -2.45 10.09 -1.70
CA LYS A 45 -3.07 10.34 -3.01
C LYS A 45 -2.96 9.13 -3.92
N GLN A 46 -1.77 8.51 -3.99
CA GLN A 46 -1.54 7.33 -4.83
C GLN A 46 -2.34 6.11 -4.36
N VAL A 47 -2.45 5.89 -3.05
CA VAL A 47 -3.26 4.81 -2.47
C VAL A 47 -4.74 4.99 -2.80
N ILE A 48 -5.28 6.19 -2.62
CA ILE A 48 -6.70 6.49 -2.92
C ILE A 48 -6.97 6.34 -4.43
N ALA A 49 -6.07 6.83 -5.28
CA ALA A 49 -6.20 6.71 -6.73
C ALA A 49 -6.12 5.26 -7.22
N ARG A 50 -5.34 4.41 -6.53
CA ARG A 50 -5.20 2.99 -6.87
C ARG A 50 -6.41 2.16 -6.44
N GLY A 51 -7.04 2.48 -5.32
CA GLY A 51 -8.14 1.71 -4.75
C GLY A 51 -7.68 0.44 -4.02
N LEU A 52 -8.65 -0.40 -3.65
CA LEU A 52 -8.40 -1.68 -2.97
C LEU A 52 -7.71 -2.67 -3.91
N SER A 53 -6.81 -3.51 -3.38
CA SER A 53 -6.27 -4.61 -4.17
C SER A 53 -7.31 -5.71 -4.35
N SER A 54 -7.14 -6.54 -5.38
CA SER A 54 -8.00 -7.69 -5.65
C SER A 54 -8.10 -8.71 -4.53
N ARG A 55 -7.17 -8.65 -3.57
CA ARG A 55 -7.21 -9.48 -2.36
C ARG A 55 -8.26 -9.01 -1.34
N CYS A 56 -8.78 -7.80 -1.53
CA CYS A 56 -9.84 -7.18 -0.73
C CYS A 56 -11.11 -6.92 -1.55
N GLU A 57 -11.16 -7.32 -2.82
CA GLU A 57 -12.39 -7.28 -3.63
C GLU A 57 -13.39 -8.27 -3.04
N ASN A 58 -14.56 -7.78 -2.64
CA ASN A 58 -15.70 -8.65 -2.40
C ASN A 58 -16.07 -9.26 -3.75
N HIS A 59 -15.76 -10.55 -3.94
CA HIS A 59 -16.11 -11.31 -5.13
C HIS A 59 -17.61 -11.23 -5.47
N ASP A 60 -18.47 -10.88 -4.50
CA ASP A 60 -19.89 -10.63 -4.69
C ASP A 60 -20.24 -9.35 -5.49
N LEU A 61 -19.29 -8.46 -5.77
CA LEU A 61 -19.51 -7.23 -6.57
C LEU A 61 -18.90 -7.29 -7.97
N LEU A 62 -18.18 -8.36 -8.31
CA LEU A 62 -17.72 -8.60 -9.67
C LEU A 62 -18.89 -9.16 -10.47
N GLY A 63 -19.40 -8.35 -11.40
CA GLY A 63 -20.31 -8.85 -12.42
C GLY A 63 -19.67 -10.01 -13.19
N PRO A 64 -20.47 -10.89 -13.81
CA PRO A 64 -19.97 -12.10 -14.49
C PRO A 64 -18.98 -11.84 -15.64
N ASP A 65 -18.78 -10.58 -16.03
CA ASP A 65 -17.98 -10.15 -17.17
C ASP A 65 -16.64 -9.49 -16.78
N ASP A 66 -16.24 -9.50 -15.50
CA ASP A 66 -14.96 -8.88 -15.08
C ASP A 66 -13.74 -9.77 -15.38
N PRO A 67 -12.72 -9.27 -16.13
CA PRO A 67 -11.55 -10.06 -16.53
C PRO A 67 -10.60 -10.40 -15.37
N ALA A 68 -10.75 -9.80 -14.18
CA ALA A 68 -10.00 -10.15 -12.99
C ALA A 68 -10.57 -11.39 -12.26
N ALA A 69 -11.80 -11.82 -12.58
CA ALA A 69 -12.41 -13.04 -12.04
C ALA A 69 -11.85 -14.34 -12.65
N GLN A 70 -11.00 -14.24 -13.67
CA GLN A 70 -10.44 -15.37 -14.42
C GLN A 70 -8.90 -15.41 -14.31
N ARG A 71 -8.40 -15.56 -13.08
CA ARG A 71 -7.02 -15.98 -12.80
C ARG A 71 -6.95 -16.97 -11.66
#